data_AF-A0A8H4S112-F1
#
_entry.id   AF-A0A8H4S112-F1
#
_cell.length_a   1.000
_cell.length_b   1.000
_cell.length_c   1.000
_cell.angle_alpha   90.00
_cell.angle_beta   90.00
_cell.angle_gamma   90.00
#
_symmetry.space_group_name_H-M   'P 1'
#
loop_
_entity.id
_entity.type
_entity.pdbx_description
1 polymer ?
#
loop_
_entity_poly.entity_id
_entity_poly.type
_entity_poly.pdbx_seq_one_letter_code
_entity_poly.pdbx_strand_id
1 'polypeptide(L)'
;MLQRLSLSLACTINWGIRITSHNDQLLSGISRIRSTTDNLKRKAAEYRQRRDRYLAKLNGDLEEWIKNGTHKPCIQANAIGKESKLNDVELTSISLLMLSGGFETTTGVMTWAIALLVMRPDIQSRAITEIRNMDGVNNLLCNAYDDQRCKYIAVIVHESLRYGHWMWYLRADLVFC
;
A
#
# COMPACT_ATOMS: atom_id res chain seq x y z
N MET A 1 -15.87 -34.10 -15.41
CA MET A 1 -15.26 -34.26 -16.76
C MET A 1 -15.15 -32.92 -17.49
N LEU A 2 -16.20 -32.09 -17.55
CA LEU A 2 -16.21 -30.76 -18.19
C LEU A 2 -15.13 -29.78 -17.68
N GLN A 3 -14.91 -29.67 -16.36
CA GLN A 3 -13.89 -28.78 -15.78
C GLN A 3 -12.46 -29.12 -16.22
N ARG A 4 -12.16 -30.39 -16.52
CA ARG A 4 -10.82 -30.81 -16.99
C ARG A 4 -10.59 -30.46 -18.44
N LEU A 5 -11.61 -30.61 -19.28
CA LEU A 5 -11.58 -30.19 -20.67
C LEU A 5 -11.42 -28.68 -20.77
N SER A 6 -12.17 -27.92 -19.97
CA SER A 6 -12.04 -26.46 -19.89
C SER A 6 -10.64 -26.02 -19.44
N LEU A 7 -10.06 -26.67 -18.43
CA LEU A 7 -8.71 -26.36 -17.95
C LEU A 7 -7.61 -26.74 -18.96
N SER A 8 -7.69 -27.93 -19.56
CA SER A 8 -6.73 -28.38 -20.59
C SER A 8 -6.79 -27.47 -21.82
N LEU A 9 -7.99 -27.04 -22.23
CA LEU A 9 -8.19 -26.10 -23.32
C LEU A 9 -7.61 -24.71 -22.97
N ALA A 10 -7.86 -24.19 -21.77
CA ALA A 10 -7.32 -22.91 -21.32
C ALA A 10 -5.78 -22.92 -21.27
N CYS A 11 -5.16 -24.00 -20.78
CA CYS A 11 -3.70 -24.13 -20.75
C CYS A 11 -3.10 -24.28 -22.16
N THR A 12 -3.77 -25.00 -23.05
CA THR A 12 -3.34 -25.17 -24.44
C THR A 12 -3.42 -23.84 -25.20
N ILE A 13 -4.49 -23.05 -25.00
CA ILE A 13 -4.68 -21.77 -25.70
C ILE A 13 -3.72 -20.69 -25.19
N ASN A 14 -3.56 -20.56 -23.87
CA ASN A 14 -2.79 -19.44 -23.30
C ASN A 14 -1.27 -19.71 -23.22
N TRP A 15 -0.86 -20.97 -23.10
CA TRP A 15 0.54 -21.32 -22.84
C TRP A 15 1.07 -22.46 -23.73
N GLY A 16 0.27 -22.97 -24.68
CA GLY A 16 0.71 -24.04 -25.60
C GLY A 16 0.93 -25.41 -24.95
N ILE A 17 0.59 -25.58 -23.66
CA ILE A 17 0.84 -26.80 -22.90
C ILE A 17 -0.44 -27.61 -22.78
N ARG A 18 -0.42 -28.85 -23.29
CA ARG A 18 -1.55 -29.80 -23.21
C ARG A 18 -1.38 -30.72 -22.00
N ILE A 19 -2.36 -30.69 -21.10
CA ILE A 19 -2.42 -31.61 -19.96
C ILE A 19 -2.91 -32.97 -20.46
N THR A 20 -2.04 -33.99 -20.41
CA THR A 20 -2.29 -35.30 -21.04
C THR A 20 -2.83 -36.36 -20.09
N SER A 21 -2.55 -36.26 -18.79
CA SER A 21 -2.88 -37.31 -17.80
C SER A 21 -3.36 -36.73 -16.47
N HIS A 22 -4.09 -37.52 -15.68
CA HIS A 22 -4.56 -37.12 -14.34
C HIS A 22 -3.40 -36.91 -13.36
N ASN A 23 -2.32 -37.67 -13.49
CA ASN A 23 -1.14 -37.61 -12.60
C ASN A 23 -0.09 -36.61 -13.08
N ASP A 24 -0.45 -35.71 -14.00
CA ASP A 24 0.44 -34.68 -14.50
C ASP A 24 0.82 -33.71 -13.36
N GLN A 25 2.12 -33.44 -13.20
CA GLN A 25 2.62 -32.55 -12.16
C GLN A 25 2.01 -31.15 -12.27
N LEU A 26 1.67 -30.69 -13.48
CA LEU A 26 0.99 -29.41 -13.70
C LEU A 26 -0.41 -29.38 -13.10
N LEU A 27 -1.18 -30.47 -13.17
CA LEU A 27 -2.48 -30.56 -12.49
C LEU A 27 -2.34 -30.52 -10.98
N SER A 28 -1.29 -31.17 -10.44
CA SER A 28 -1.00 -31.11 -9.01
C SER A 28 -0.62 -29.70 -8.56
N GLY A 29 0.13 -28.96 -9.39
CA GLY A 29 0.49 -27.56 -9.18
C GLY A 29 -0.73 -26.65 -9.23
N ILE A 30 -1.61 -26.79 -10.23
CA ILE A 30 -2.86 -26.03 -10.34
C ILE A 30 -3.80 -26.35 -9.18
N SER A 31 -3.89 -27.61 -8.75
CA SER A 31 -4.67 -28.01 -7.58
C SER A 31 -4.12 -27.41 -6.29
N ARG A 32 -2.78 -27.35 -6.13
CA ARG A 32 -2.11 -26.68 -5.01
C ARG A 32 -2.30 -25.16 -5.06
N ILE A 33 -2.25 -24.53 -6.22
CA ILE A 33 -2.56 -23.10 -6.39
C ILE A 33 -4.02 -22.85 -6.04
N ARG A 34 -4.94 -23.74 -6.46
CA ARG A 34 -6.36 -23.67 -6.14
C ARG A 34 -6.64 -23.85 -4.66
N SER A 35 -6.01 -24.83 -4.01
CA SER A 35 -6.18 -25.06 -2.57
C SER A 35 -5.53 -23.95 -1.74
N THR A 36 -4.43 -23.37 -2.22
CA THR A 36 -3.82 -22.17 -1.65
C THR A 36 -4.76 -20.98 -1.82
N THR A 37 -5.35 -20.78 -3.00
CA THR A 37 -6.33 -19.71 -3.23
C THR A 37 -7.62 -19.90 -2.46
N ASP A 38 -8.12 -21.11 -2.27
CA ASP A 38 -9.32 -21.36 -1.45
C ASP A 38 -9.04 -21.17 0.05
N ASN A 39 -7.85 -21.55 0.54
CA ASN A 39 -7.40 -21.18 1.88
C ASN A 39 -7.21 -19.67 2.04
N LEU A 40 -6.69 -19.00 1.02
CA LEU A 40 -6.57 -17.54 0.98
C LEU A 40 -7.94 -16.87 0.92
N LYS A 41 -8.94 -17.43 0.23
CA LYS A 41 -10.32 -16.91 0.22
C LYS A 41 -10.94 -16.96 1.62
N ARG A 42 -10.76 -18.05 2.36
CA ARG A 42 -11.23 -18.17 3.75
C ARG A 42 -10.55 -17.14 4.65
N LYS A 43 -9.24 -16.96 4.52
CA LYS A 43 -8.50 -15.90 5.23
C LYS A 43 -8.87 -14.49 4.76
N ALA A 44 -9.20 -14.30 3.50
CA ALA A 44 -9.61 -13.02 2.94
C ALA A 44 -10.93 -12.53 3.55
N ALA A 45 -11.87 -13.44 3.79
CA ALA A 45 -13.10 -13.11 4.51
C ALA A 45 -12.81 -12.62 5.95
N GLU A 46 -11.90 -13.29 6.65
CA GLU A 46 -11.47 -12.89 8.00
C GLU A 46 -10.76 -11.52 7.98
N TYR A 47 -9.81 -11.31 7.07
CA TYR A 47 -9.10 -10.03 6.92
C TYR A 47 -10.05 -8.90 6.55
N ARG A 48 -11.02 -9.15 5.66
CA ARG A 48 -12.07 -8.21 5.33
C ARG A 48 -12.90 -7.84 6.56
N GLN A 49 -13.33 -8.82 7.34
CA GLN A 49 -14.11 -8.56 8.55
C GLN A 49 -13.33 -7.75 9.60
N ARG A 50 -12.02 -7.99 9.74
CA ARG A 50 -11.16 -7.20 10.64
C ARG A 50 -11.03 -5.75 10.16
N ARG A 51 -10.80 -5.56 8.87
CA ARG A 51 -10.71 -4.23 8.23
C ARG A 51 -12.01 -3.47 8.38
N ASP A 52 -13.13 -4.10 8.05
CA ASP A 52 -14.45 -3.45 8.07
C ASP A 52 -14.82 -3.04 9.51
N ARG A 53 -14.49 -3.85 10.52
CA ARG A 53 -14.64 -3.48 11.95
C ARG A 53 -13.80 -2.25 12.33
N TYR A 54 -12.56 -2.18 11.85
CA TYR A 54 -11.67 -1.07 12.14
C TYR A 54 -12.16 0.24 11.49
N LEU A 55 -12.56 0.18 10.21
CA LEU A 55 -13.10 1.33 9.49
C LEU A 55 -14.43 1.81 10.10
N ALA A 56 -15.32 0.89 10.48
CA ALA A 56 -16.57 1.24 11.14
C ALA A 56 -16.33 1.99 12.46
N LYS A 57 -15.34 1.55 13.26
CA LYS A 57 -14.97 2.25 14.49
C LYS A 57 -14.45 3.66 14.21
N LEU A 58 -13.52 3.81 13.26
CA LEU A 58 -12.95 5.12 12.92
C LEU A 58 -14.01 6.11 12.41
N ASN A 59 -14.94 5.63 11.57
CA ASN A 59 -16.03 6.46 11.07
C ASN A 59 -17.00 6.83 12.20
N GLY A 60 -17.34 5.90 13.09
CA GLY A 60 -18.20 6.16 14.25
C GLY A 60 -17.59 7.19 15.22
N ASP A 61 -16.31 7.02 15.57
CA ASP A 61 -15.58 7.96 16.44
C ASP A 61 -15.56 9.37 15.81
N LEU A 62 -15.35 9.45 14.49
CA LEU A 62 -15.34 10.73 13.77
C LEU A 62 -16.72 11.39 13.73
N GLU A 63 -17.79 10.63 13.48
CA GLU A 63 -19.17 11.14 13.53
C GLU A 63 -19.52 11.70 14.90
N GLU A 64 -19.08 11.02 15.97
CA GLU A 64 -19.24 11.51 17.35
C GLU A 64 -18.49 12.82 17.57
N TRP A 65 -17.24 12.94 17.12
CA TRP A 65 -16.47 14.18 17.23
C TRP A 65 -17.05 15.32 16.39
N ILE A 66 -17.66 15.03 15.25
CA ILE A 66 -18.36 16.02 14.44
C ILE A 66 -19.59 16.52 15.20
N LYS A 67 -20.41 15.62 15.75
CA LYS A 67 -21.59 15.97 16.57
C LYS A 67 -21.21 16.82 17.80
N ASN A 68 -20.09 16.48 18.44
CA ASN A 68 -19.59 17.19 19.62
C ASN A 68 -18.84 18.49 19.28
N GLY A 69 -18.61 18.79 18.00
CA GLY A 69 -17.86 19.98 17.56
C GLY A 69 -16.36 19.96 17.89
N THR A 70 -15.81 18.81 18.28
CA THR A 70 -14.39 18.66 18.68
C THR A 70 -13.50 18.10 17.58
N HIS A 71 -14.06 17.78 16.41
CA HIS A 71 -13.31 17.23 15.29
C HIS A 71 -12.23 18.21 14.77
N LYS A 72 -11.08 17.66 14.39
CA LYS A 72 -10.07 18.40 13.61
C LYS A 72 -10.45 18.33 12.12
N PRO A 73 -10.12 19.35 11.33
CA PRO A 73 -10.36 19.30 9.88
C PRO A 73 -9.59 18.13 9.27
N CYS A 74 -10.30 17.20 8.63
CA CYS A 74 -9.71 16.04 7.97
C CYS A 74 -10.49 15.71 6.70
N ILE A 75 -9.87 14.93 5.80
CA ILE A 75 -10.47 14.56 4.50
C ILE A 75 -11.83 13.89 4.71
N GLN A 76 -11.92 13.00 5.69
CA GLN A 76 -13.16 12.28 6.00
C GLN A 76 -14.24 13.20 6.61
N ALA A 77 -13.87 14.14 7.49
CA ALA A 77 -14.82 15.11 8.03
C ALA A 77 -15.40 16.02 6.95
N ASN A 78 -14.57 16.42 5.97
CA ASN A 78 -15.04 17.18 4.81
C ASN A 78 -15.97 16.35 3.91
N ALA A 79 -15.71 15.05 3.77
CA ALA A 79 -16.56 14.14 3.02
C ALA A 79 -17.90 13.85 3.71
N ILE A 80 -17.98 13.95 5.04
CA ILE A 80 -19.21 13.77 5.84
C ILE A 80 -19.98 15.08 6.00
N GLY A 81 -19.30 16.23 6.14
CA GLY A 81 -19.90 17.49 6.59
C GLY A 81 -20.43 18.44 5.50
N LYS A 82 -20.14 18.23 4.22
CA LYS A 82 -20.59 19.11 3.12
C LYS A 82 -21.40 18.34 2.10
N GLU A 83 -22.73 18.58 2.03
CA GLU A 83 -23.66 18.25 0.91
C GLU A 83 -23.32 16.98 0.09
N SER A 84 -22.72 15.97 0.70
CA SER A 84 -22.12 14.89 -0.03
C SER A 84 -23.22 13.87 -0.23
N LYS A 85 -23.56 13.64 -1.49
CA LYS A 85 -24.52 12.59 -1.88
C LYS A 85 -23.90 11.19 -1.78
N LEU A 86 -22.90 11.01 -0.91
CA LEU A 86 -22.15 9.76 -0.77
C LEU A 86 -22.87 8.87 0.23
N ASN A 87 -23.13 7.63 -0.17
CA ASN A 87 -23.65 6.61 0.73
C ASN A 87 -22.52 6.05 1.62
N ASP A 88 -22.87 5.40 2.73
CA ASP A 88 -21.93 4.84 3.70
C ASP A 88 -20.91 3.88 3.05
N VAL A 89 -21.35 3.13 2.04
CA VAL A 89 -20.51 2.20 1.27
C VAL A 89 -19.47 2.97 0.44
N GLU A 90 -19.84 4.09 -0.16
CA GLU A 90 -18.96 4.93 -0.97
C GLU A 90 -17.95 5.64 -0.08
N LEU A 91 -18.40 6.20 1.05
CA LEU A 91 -17.53 6.78 2.07
C LEU A 91 -16.49 5.76 2.56
N THR A 92 -16.93 4.56 2.92
CA THR A 92 -16.02 3.48 3.35
C THR A 92 -15.04 3.09 2.25
N SER A 93 -15.49 3.07 0.99
CA SER A 93 -14.64 2.74 -0.16
C SER A 93 -13.58 3.80 -0.40
N ILE A 94 -13.93 5.09 -0.29
CA ILE A 94 -13.00 6.21 -0.40
C ILE A 94 -11.97 6.17 0.74
N SER A 95 -12.41 5.96 1.99
CA SER A 95 -11.49 5.85 3.13
C SER A 95 -10.50 4.71 2.94
N LEU A 96 -10.97 3.57 2.45
CA LEU A 96 -10.11 2.41 2.18
C LEU A 96 -9.08 2.71 1.08
N LEU A 97 -9.52 3.34 -0.01
CA LEU A 97 -8.63 3.73 -1.11
C LEU A 97 -7.53 4.69 -0.62
N MET A 98 -7.91 5.70 0.15
CA MET A 98 -6.96 6.69 0.68
C MET A 98 -5.96 6.07 1.65
N LEU A 99 -6.42 5.23 2.58
CA LEU A 99 -5.54 4.54 3.53
C LEU A 99 -4.57 3.58 2.82
N SER A 100 -5.08 2.78 1.88
CA SER A 100 -4.25 1.81 1.14
C SER A 100 -3.22 2.51 0.26
N GLY A 101 -3.67 3.50 -0.53
CA GLY A 101 -2.80 4.22 -1.47
C GLY A 101 -1.71 5.03 -0.75
N GLY A 102 -2.06 5.68 0.36
CA GLY A 102 -1.09 6.45 1.15
C GLY A 102 -0.07 5.56 1.87
N PHE A 103 -0.48 4.40 2.38
CA PHE A 103 0.40 3.53 3.15
C PHE A 103 1.45 2.81 2.29
N GLU A 104 1.02 2.17 1.20
CA GLU A 104 1.91 1.34 0.38
C GLU A 104 3.00 2.18 -0.31
N THR A 105 2.59 3.30 -0.92
CA THR A 105 3.51 4.20 -1.63
C THR A 105 4.54 4.83 -0.68
N THR A 106 4.08 5.35 0.46
CA THR A 106 4.97 5.98 1.46
C THR A 106 5.95 4.98 2.03
N THR A 107 5.50 3.75 2.36
CA THR A 107 6.38 2.70 2.89
C THR A 107 7.45 2.32 1.87
N GLY A 108 7.09 2.23 0.58
CA GLY A 108 8.04 1.98 -0.50
C GLY A 108 9.12 3.06 -0.60
N VAL A 109 8.72 4.33 -0.60
CA VAL A 109 9.65 5.47 -0.67
C VAL A 109 10.56 5.53 0.54
N MET A 110 10.03 5.35 1.76
CA MET A 110 10.83 5.31 2.98
C MET A 110 11.87 4.18 2.96
N THR A 111 11.48 3.01 2.49
CA THR A 111 12.40 1.86 2.38
C THR A 111 13.57 2.19 1.47
N TRP A 112 13.31 2.81 0.32
CA TRP A 112 14.37 3.25 -0.59
C TRP A 112 15.22 4.39 -0.03
N ALA A 113 14.60 5.36 0.64
CA ALA A 113 15.32 6.45 1.29
C ALA A 113 16.33 5.91 2.32
N ILE A 114 15.91 4.96 3.17
CA ILE A 114 16.79 4.32 4.14
C ILE A 114 17.90 3.54 3.44
N ALA A 115 17.58 2.76 2.40
CA ALA A 115 18.58 2.01 1.65
C ALA A 115 19.66 2.92 1.04
N LEU A 116 19.25 4.04 0.43
CA LEU A 116 20.17 5.04 -0.14
C LEU A 116 21.06 5.67 0.94
N LEU A 117 20.50 6.00 2.11
CA LEU A 117 21.26 6.56 3.22
C LEU A 117 22.30 5.57 3.77
N VAL A 118 21.95 4.28 3.87
CA VAL A 118 22.88 3.23 4.31
C VAL A 118 24.05 3.06 3.32
N MET A 119 23.79 3.14 2.02
CA MET A 119 24.83 3.05 0.99
C MET A 119 25.69 4.32 0.89
N ARG A 120 25.22 5.46 1.40
CA ARG A 120 25.87 6.78 1.30
C ARG A 120 25.97 7.47 2.67
N PRO A 121 26.89 7.01 3.53
CA PRO A 121 27.09 7.59 4.87
C PRO A 121 27.53 9.06 4.84
N ASP A 122 28.14 9.50 3.73
CA ASP A 122 28.47 10.90 3.48
C ASP A 122 27.20 11.78 3.37
N ILE A 123 26.18 11.30 2.66
CA ILE A 123 24.88 11.98 2.51
C ILE A 123 24.12 11.94 3.84
N GLN A 124 24.15 10.81 4.54
CA GLN A 124 23.51 10.66 5.84
C GLN A 124 24.09 11.63 6.88
N SER A 125 25.42 11.74 6.95
CA SER A 125 26.11 12.65 7.88
C SER A 125 25.73 14.10 7.61
N ARG A 126 25.66 14.48 6.33
CA ARG A 126 25.21 15.82 5.92
C ARG A 126 23.74 16.04 6.29
N ALA A 127 22.85 15.08 6.06
CA ALA A 127 21.45 15.18 6.44
C ALA A 127 21.27 15.42 7.95
N ILE A 128 22.03 14.73 8.80
CA ILE A 128 22.02 14.94 10.25
C ILE A 128 22.47 16.35 10.61
N THR A 129 23.53 16.86 9.98
CA THR A 129 24.02 18.23 10.21
C THR A 129 22.97 19.26 9.83
N GLU A 130 22.34 19.12 8.66
CA GLU A 130 21.29 20.03 8.19
C GLU A 130 20.06 20.01 9.10
N ILE A 131 19.64 18.84 9.60
CA ILE A 131 18.55 18.73 10.59
C ILE A 131 18.93 19.47 11.89
N ARG A 132 20.12 19.20 12.43
CA ARG A 132 20.60 19.80 13.69
C ARG A 132 20.75 21.32 13.60
N ASN A 133 21.13 21.84 12.44
CA ASN A 133 21.23 23.28 12.20
C ASN A 133 19.87 23.98 12.28
N MET A 134 18.76 23.27 12.00
CA MET A 134 17.42 23.84 12.07
C MET A 134 16.77 23.68 13.45
N ASP A 135 16.72 22.45 13.97
CA ASP A 135 15.93 22.12 15.16
C ASP A 135 16.75 22.21 16.47
N GLY A 136 18.05 22.44 16.35
CA GLY A 136 18.99 22.42 17.47
C GLY A 136 19.36 21.00 17.91
N VAL A 137 20.46 20.87 18.65
CA VAL A 137 21.04 19.56 19.01
C VAL A 137 20.13 18.74 19.95
N ASN A 138 19.22 19.38 20.68
CA ASN A 138 18.39 18.74 21.71
C ASN A 138 16.99 18.30 21.23
N ASN A 139 16.53 18.72 20.05
CA ASN A 139 15.26 18.26 19.50
C ASN A 139 15.51 17.22 18.40
N LEU A 140 15.34 15.96 18.77
CA LEU A 140 15.47 14.81 17.85
C LEU A 140 14.24 14.64 16.94
N LEU A 141 13.11 15.24 17.31
CA LEU A 141 11.86 15.15 16.57
C LEU A 141 11.58 16.48 15.88
N CYS A 142 11.45 16.45 14.54
CA CYS A 142 10.95 17.56 13.77
C CYS A 142 9.51 17.89 14.19
N ASN A 143 9.13 19.16 14.08
CA ASN A 143 7.75 19.57 14.32
C ASN A 143 6.83 18.92 13.25
N ALA A 144 5.71 18.32 13.67
CA ALA A 144 4.74 17.72 12.75
C ALA A 144 4.06 18.74 11.82
N TYR A 145 4.10 20.03 12.19
CA TYR A 145 3.64 21.15 11.37
C TYR A 145 4.78 21.84 10.59
N ASP A 146 5.96 21.21 10.53
CA ASP A 146 7.07 21.72 9.73
C ASP A 146 6.78 21.54 8.23
N ASP A 147 6.71 22.66 7.51
CA ASP A 147 6.39 22.72 6.08
C ASP A 147 7.65 22.50 5.24
N GLN A 148 8.25 21.31 5.38
CA GLN A 148 9.46 20.90 4.64
C GLN A 148 10.64 21.88 4.74
N ARG A 149 10.82 22.55 5.89
CA ARG A 149 11.87 23.57 6.06
C ARG A 149 13.27 23.05 5.74
N CYS A 150 13.55 21.77 6.02
CA CYS A 150 14.82 21.17 5.65
C CYS A 150 14.86 20.84 4.15
N LYS A 151 15.32 21.82 3.36
CA LYS A 151 15.51 21.68 1.91
C LYS A 151 16.34 20.44 1.55
N TYR A 152 17.33 20.10 2.36
CA TYR A 152 18.19 18.93 2.11
C TYR A 152 17.42 17.61 2.26
N ILE A 153 16.52 17.50 3.24
CA ILE A 153 15.64 16.33 3.39
C ILE A 153 14.63 16.27 2.24
N ALA A 154 14.07 17.40 1.81
CA ALA A 154 13.19 17.43 0.63
C ALA A 154 13.91 16.90 -0.62
N VAL A 155 15.16 17.31 -0.85
CA VAL A 155 16.00 16.78 -1.94
C VAL A 155 16.22 15.27 -1.81
N ILE A 156 16.49 14.76 -0.60
CA ILE A 156 16.64 13.30 -0.37
C ILE A 156 15.34 12.57 -0.71
N VAL A 157 14.17 13.10 -0.35
CA VAL A 157 12.87 12.52 -0.70
C VAL A 157 12.67 12.52 -2.22
N HIS A 158 12.99 13.62 -2.91
CA HIS A 158 12.92 13.69 -4.36
C HIS A 158 13.85 12.68 -5.04
N GLU A 159 15.08 12.54 -4.57
CA GLU A 159 16.01 11.53 -5.09
C GLU A 159 15.53 10.10 -4.79
N SER A 160 14.95 9.86 -3.61
CA SER A 160 14.36 8.57 -3.26
C SER A 160 13.18 8.21 -4.17
N LEU A 161 12.34 9.19 -4.51
CA LEU A 161 11.26 9.04 -5.48
C LEU A 161 11.80 8.76 -6.89
N ARG A 162 12.88 9.46 -7.30
CA ARG A 162 13.55 9.21 -8.58
C ARG A 162 14.01 7.76 -8.65
N TYR A 163 14.84 7.31 -7.71
CA TYR A 163 15.37 5.94 -7.70
C TYR A 163 14.29 4.87 -7.54
N GLY A 164 13.30 5.11 -6.66
CA GLY A 164 12.19 4.19 -6.44
C GLY A 164 11.42 3.94 -7.74
N HIS A 165 11.10 4.99 -8.50
CA HIS A 165 10.34 4.90 -9.75
C HIS A 165 11.04 4.07 -10.84
N TRP A 166 12.34 4.25 -11.06
CA TRP A 166 13.09 3.48 -12.07
C TRP A 166 13.12 1.98 -11.77
N MET A 167 13.21 1.60 -10.49
CA MET A 167 13.27 0.19 -10.09
C MET A 167 11.90 -0.51 -10.20
N TRP A 168 10.78 0.22 -10.06
CA TRP A 168 9.45 -0.31 -10.37
C TRP A 168 9.31 -0.66 -11.85
N TYR A 169 9.85 0.18 -12.74
CA TYR A 169 9.86 -0.09 -14.19
C TYR A 169 10.70 -1.34 -14.50
N LEU A 170 11.92 -1.43 -13.96
CA LEU A 170 12.79 -2.60 -14.12
C LEU A 170 12.21 -3.89 -13.51
N ARG A 171 11.48 -3.81 -12.39
CA ARG A 171 10.77 -4.97 -11.82
C ARG A 171 9.52 -5.35 -12.62
N ALA A 172 8.80 -4.40 -13.19
CA ALA A 172 7.70 -4.72 -14.09
C ALA A 172 8.24 -5.49 -15.31
N ASP A 173 9.34 -5.04 -15.91
CA ASP A 173 9.99 -5.73 -17.02
C ASP A 173 10.47 -7.14 -16.64
N LEU A 174 10.96 -7.36 -15.41
CA LEU A 174 11.37 -8.67 -14.89
C LEU A 174 10.21 -9.59 -14.45
N VAL A 175 9.01 -9.06 -14.20
CA VAL A 175 7.82 -9.83 -13.82
C VAL A 175 6.95 -10.15 -15.04
N PHE A 176 7.08 -9.39 -16.13
CA PHE A 176 6.37 -9.59 -17.39
C PHE A 176 7.25 -10.19 -18.52
N CYS A 177 8.49 -10.59 -18.22
CA CYS A 177 9.32 -11.45 -19.08
C CYS A 177 9.40 -12.88 -18.54
#